data_AF-A0A2H3DCL2-F1
#
_entry.id   AF-A0A2H3DCL2-F1
#
_cell.length_a   1.000
_cell.length_b   1.000
_cell.length_c   1.000
_cell.angle_alpha   90.00
_cell.angle_beta   90.00
_cell.angle_gamma   90.00
#
_symmetry.space_group_name_H-M   'P 1'
#
loop_
_entity.id
_entity.type
_entity.pdbx_description
1 polymer ?
#
loop_
_entity_poly.entity_id
_entity_poly.type
_entity_poly.pdbx_seq_one_letter_code
_entity_poly.pdbx_strand_id
1 'polypeptide(L)'
;SLSILSGVKVYVDVRVSDGIDCGDVFIDMLKHLGAKVMKNFGLTCTHLVFNDGTVGTLNRYRQLETKPFVVGLQWIVECAEKLQHLEETQYAIRV
;
A
#
# COMPACT_ATOMS: atom_id res chain seq x y z
N SER A 1 15.87 0.67 9.77
CA SER A 1 14.70 -0.04 9.23
C SER A 1 15.01 -1.52 9.18
N LEU A 2 13.99 -2.35 9.21
CA LEU A 2 14.08 -3.76 8.83
C LEU A 2 14.21 -3.88 7.29
N SER A 3 14.46 -5.09 6.81
CA SER A 3 14.51 -5.41 5.38
C SER A 3 13.40 -6.37 4.94
N ILE A 4 12.37 -6.54 5.78
CA ILE A 4 11.32 -7.54 5.53
C ILE A 4 10.50 -7.18 4.30
N LEU A 5 10.25 -5.90 4.04
CA LEU A 5 9.57 -5.42 2.83
C LEU A 5 10.56 -4.86 1.79
N SER A 6 11.80 -5.38 1.76
CA SER A 6 12.78 -4.97 0.76
C SER A 6 12.25 -5.24 -0.66
N GLY A 7 12.43 -4.27 -1.56
CA GLY A 7 11.93 -4.34 -2.94
C GLY A 7 10.48 -3.89 -3.12
N VAL A 8 9.71 -3.74 -2.03
CA VAL A 8 8.36 -3.17 -2.08
C VAL A 8 8.43 -1.69 -2.41
N LYS A 9 7.85 -1.31 -3.56
CA LYS A 9 7.54 0.07 -3.95
C LYS A 9 6.04 0.29 -3.77
N VAL A 10 5.66 0.98 -2.70
CA VAL A 10 4.26 1.08 -2.25
C VAL A 10 3.74 2.50 -2.39
N TYR A 11 2.53 2.64 -2.91
CA TYR A 11 1.74 3.86 -2.81
C TYR A 11 0.63 3.66 -1.77
N VAL A 12 0.32 4.70 -1.00
CA VAL A 12 -0.68 4.66 0.08
C VAL A 12 -1.77 5.67 -0.28
N ASP A 13 -3.02 5.20 -0.41
CA ASP A 13 -4.21 6.04 -0.52
C ASP A 13 -5.23 5.52 0.50
N VAL A 14 -5.10 6.02 1.73
CA VAL A 14 -5.85 5.58 2.89
C VAL A 14 -6.57 6.78 3.44
N ARG A 15 -7.89 6.73 3.41
CA ARG A 15 -8.77 7.77 3.90
C ARG A 15 -9.78 7.18 4.86
N VAL A 16 -10.32 8.05 5.71
CA VAL A 16 -11.53 7.76 6.49
C VAL A 16 -12.77 8.19 5.70
N SER A 17 -13.96 7.80 6.16
CA SER A 17 -15.23 7.93 5.43
C SER A 17 -15.65 9.37 5.06
N ASP A 18 -15.07 10.39 5.68
CA ASP A 18 -15.25 11.81 5.33
C ASP A 18 -14.20 12.33 4.32
N GLY A 19 -13.34 11.45 3.82
CA GLY A 19 -12.32 11.74 2.82
C GLY A 19 -11.01 12.28 3.39
N ILE A 20 -10.84 12.38 4.71
CA ILE A 20 -9.59 12.83 5.33
C ILE A 20 -8.49 11.79 5.07
N ASP A 21 -7.34 12.27 4.60
CA ASP A 21 -6.13 11.45 4.39
C ASP A 21 -5.55 11.02 5.74
N CYS A 22 -5.40 9.72 5.92
CA CYS A 22 -4.84 9.09 7.11
C CYS A 22 -3.66 8.18 6.76
N GLY A 23 -3.06 8.33 5.57
CA GLY A 23 -1.96 7.49 5.11
C GLY A 23 -0.67 7.67 5.91
N ASP A 24 -0.43 8.87 6.47
CA ASP A 24 0.84 9.22 7.12
C ASP A 24 1.23 8.25 8.26
N VAL A 25 0.28 7.77 9.05
CA VAL A 25 0.54 6.80 10.14
C VAL A 25 1.10 5.47 9.61
N PHE A 26 0.69 5.06 8.41
CA PHE A 26 1.14 3.83 7.77
C PHE A 26 2.43 4.02 6.96
N ILE A 27 2.67 5.23 6.46
CA ILE A 27 3.87 5.57 5.69
C ILE A 27 5.13 5.32 6.51
N ASP A 28 5.17 5.78 7.76
CA ASP A 28 6.36 5.61 8.59
C ASP A 28 6.57 4.17 9.04
N MET A 29 5.48 3.42 9.27
CA MET A 29 5.54 1.98 9.50
C MET A 29 6.14 1.25 8.28
N LEU A 30 5.61 1.48 7.08
CA LEU A 30 6.10 0.87 5.85
C LEU A 30 7.59 1.15 5.59
N LYS A 31 8.03 2.40 5.79
CA LYS A 31 9.45 2.77 5.72
C LYS A 31 10.28 2.02 6.76
N HIS A 32 9.77 1.91 8.00
CA HIS A 32 10.45 1.18 9.06
C HIS A 32 10.63 -0.30 8.70
N LEU A 33 9.65 -0.92 8.03
CA LEU A 33 9.73 -2.31 7.56
C LEU A 33 10.63 -2.52 6.33
N GLY A 34 11.15 -1.44 5.73
CA GLY A 34 12.07 -1.48 4.60
C GLY A 34 11.45 -1.23 3.23
N ALA A 35 10.16 -0.89 3.16
CA ALA A 35 9.51 -0.54 1.91
C ALA A 35 9.91 0.86 1.43
N LYS A 36 9.90 1.06 0.11
CA LYS A 36 10.01 2.38 -0.52
C LYS A 36 8.62 2.95 -0.75
N VAL A 37 8.24 3.94 0.05
CA VAL A 37 7.00 4.69 -0.14
C VAL A 37 7.14 5.66 -1.30
N MET A 38 6.25 5.54 -2.28
CA MET A 38 6.26 6.28 -3.53
C MET A 38 5.40 7.54 -3.39
N LYS A 39 5.91 8.70 -3.85
CA LYS A 39 5.15 9.96 -3.84
C LYS A 39 3.99 9.99 -4.83
N ASN A 40 4.13 9.27 -5.95
CA ASN A 40 3.15 9.22 -7.02
C ASN A 40 2.83 7.77 -7.33
N PHE A 41 1.55 7.49 -7.56
CA PHE A 41 1.13 6.18 -8.04
C PHE A 41 1.50 5.99 -9.51
N GLY A 42 1.86 4.77 -9.93
CA GLY A 42 2.18 4.52 -11.33
C GLY A 42 2.92 3.21 -11.58
N LEU A 43 3.44 3.07 -12.80
CA LEU A 43 4.00 1.84 -13.37
C LEU A 43 5.12 1.18 -12.54
N THR A 44 5.83 1.96 -11.73
CA THR A 44 6.92 1.43 -10.91
C THR A 44 6.45 0.93 -9.55
N CYS A 45 5.20 1.19 -9.15
CA CYS A 45 4.65 0.69 -7.91
C CYS A 45 4.40 -0.82 -8.02
N THR A 46 4.80 -1.54 -6.98
CA THR A 46 4.50 -2.96 -6.80
C THR A 46 3.24 -3.17 -5.97
N HIS A 47 2.92 -2.20 -5.11
CA HIS A 47 1.86 -2.27 -4.13
C HIS A 47 1.06 -0.97 -4.08
N LEU A 48 -0.24 -1.10 -3.88
CA LEU A 48 -1.17 -0.06 -3.52
C LEU A 48 -1.82 -0.49 -2.20
N VAL A 49 -1.56 0.27 -1.13
CA VAL A 49 -2.35 0.18 0.10
C VAL A 49 -3.54 1.10 -0.09
N PHE A 50 -4.75 0.55 -0.03
CA PHE A 50 -5.96 1.31 -0.30
C PHE A 50 -7.00 1.10 0.80
N ASN A 51 -7.62 2.21 1.26
CA ASN A 51 -8.79 2.19 2.13
C ASN A 51 -9.59 3.47 1.88
N ASP A 52 -10.78 3.35 1.30
CA ASP A 52 -11.63 4.50 0.92
C ASP A 52 -10.88 5.61 0.16
N GLY A 53 -9.86 5.23 -0.61
CA GLY A 53 -9.01 6.15 -1.34
C GLY A 53 -9.71 6.85 -2.51
N THR A 54 -8.98 7.70 -3.21
CA THR A 54 -9.57 8.54 -4.26
C THR A 54 -9.99 7.77 -5.50
N VAL A 55 -11.04 8.24 -6.18
CA VAL A 55 -11.42 7.78 -7.53
C VAL A 55 -10.28 7.97 -8.53
N GLY A 56 -9.44 9.00 -8.34
CA GLY A 56 -8.26 9.26 -9.16
C GLY A 56 -7.25 8.10 -9.11
N THR A 57 -6.97 7.58 -7.92
CA THR A 57 -6.10 6.41 -7.74
C THR A 57 -6.67 5.18 -8.42
N LEU A 58 -7.99 4.94 -8.31
CA LEU A 58 -8.65 3.81 -8.97
C LEU A 58 -8.63 3.93 -10.50
N ASN A 59 -8.89 5.13 -11.03
CA ASN A 59 -8.82 5.38 -12.48
C ASN A 59 -7.40 5.14 -13.00
N ARG A 60 -6.39 5.60 -12.27
CA ARG A 60 -5.00 5.34 -12.62
C ARG A 60 -4.64 3.86 -12.52
N TYR A 61 -5.10 3.17 -11.47
CA TYR A 61 -4.92 1.72 -11.33
C TYR A 61 -5.47 0.98 -12.54
N ARG A 62 -6.70 1.28 -12.96
CA ARG A 62 -7.36 0.66 -14.13
C ARG A 62 -6.60 0.87 -15.43
N GLN A 63 -5.86 1.96 -15.58
CA GLN A 63 -5.07 2.26 -16.77
C GLN A 63 -3.69 1.59 -16.81
N LEU A 64 -3.17 1.08 -15.69
CA LEU A 64 -1.87 0.39 -15.68
C LEU A 64 -1.95 -0.95 -16.44
N GLU A 65 -0.99 -1.23 -17.30
CA GLU A 65 -0.86 -2.53 -17.97
C GLU A 65 -0.50 -3.63 -16.96
N THR A 66 0.53 -3.38 -16.15
CA THR A 66 0.91 -4.25 -15.03
C THR A 66 0.26 -3.73 -13.75
N LYS A 67 -0.64 -4.54 -13.16
CA LYS A 67 -1.31 -4.18 -11.91
C LYS A 67 -0.39 -4.43 -10.70
N PRO A 68 -0.20 -3.45 -9.81
CA PRO A 68 0.37 -3.72 -8.49
C PRO A 68 -0.62 -4.56 -7.66
N PHE A 69 -0.11 -5.21 -6.60
CA PHE A 69 -0.97 -5.76 -5.56
C PHE A 69 -1.77 -4.66 -4.90
N VAL A 70 -3.06 -4.88 -4.68
CA VAL A 70 -3.92 -3.96 -3.96
C VAL A 70 -4.32 -4.60 -2.65
N VAL A 71 -3.83 -4.04 -1.54
CA VAL A 71 -3.96 -4.62 -0.20
C VAL A 71 -4.63 -3.64 0.76
N GLY A 72 -5.32 -4.17 1.76
CA GLY A 72 -5.84 -3.41 2.89
C GLY A 72 -4.80 -3.11 3.96
N LEU A 73 -5.22 -2.35 4.99
CA LEU A 73 -4.35 -1.94 6.11
C LEU A 73 -3.79 -3.12 6.91
N GLN A 74 -4.57 -4.21 7.02
CA GLN A 74 -4.21 -5.39 7.79
C GLN A 74 -2.90 -6.03 7.31
N TRP A 75 -2.58 -5.96 6.02
CA TRP A 75 -1.32 -6.47 5.48
C TRP A 75 -0.11 -5.79 6.13
N ILE A 76 -0.17 -4.46 6.31
CA ILE A 76 0.90 -3.67 6.92
C ILE A 76 1.06 -4.06 8.38
N VAL A 77 -0.07 -4.10 9.11
CA VAL A 77 -0.11 -4.40 10.53
C VAL A 77 0.49 -5.78 10.79
N GLU A 78 0.05 -6.81 10.06
CA GLU A 78 0.56 -8.15 10.29
C GLU A 78 2.00 -8.35 9.82
N CYS A 79 2.43 -7.69 8.74
CA CYS A 79 3.86 -7.69 8.37
C CYS A 79 4.73 -7.11 9.48
N ALA A 80 4.26 -6.05 10.15
CA ALA A 80 4.94 -5.44 11.29
C ALA A 80 4.95 -6.37 12.51
N GLU A 81 3.80 -6.94 12.87
CA GLU A 81 3.66 -7.80 14.04
C GLU A 81 4.45 -9.11 13.91
N LYS A 82 4.41 -9.74 12.73
CA LYS A 82 5.09 -11.01 12.46
C LYS A 82 6.54 -10.84 11.99
N LEU A 83 6.97 -9.60 11.76
CA LEU A 83 8.30 -9.26 11.21
C LEU A 83 8.63 -10.06 9.94
N GLN A 84 7.64 -10.19 9.04
CA GLN A 84 7.72 -11.02 7.84
C GLN A 84 7.03 -10.35 6.66
N HIS A 85 7.52 -10.57 5.43
CA HIS A 85 6.76 -10.27 4.22
C HIS A 85 5.65 -11.31 4.06
N LEU A 86 4.41 -10.91 4.34
CA LEU A 86 3.24 -11.79 4.21
C LEU A 86 2.67 -11.73 2.80
N GLU A 87 2.06 -12.83 2.37
CA GLU A 87 1.46 -12.98 1.03
C GLU A 87 0.33 -11.97 0.82
N GLU A 88 0.45 -11.14 -0.22
CA GLU A 88 -0.45 -10.02 -0.49
C GLU A 88 -1.88 -10.46 -0.81
N THR A 89 -2.03 -11.60 -1.49
CA THR A 89 -3.31 -12.14 -1.95
C THR A 89 -4.27 -12.42 -0.79
N GLN A 90 -3.75 -12.75 0.39
CA GLN A 90 -4.52 -13.00 1.61
C GLN A 90 -5.17 -11.72 2.18
N TYR A 91 -4.66 -10.56 1.78
CA TYR A 91 -5.12 -9.23 2.20
C TYR A 91 -5.62 -8.40 1.02
N ALA A 92 -5.85 -9.05 -0.12
CA ALA A 92 -6.31 -8.39 -1.32
C ALA A 92 -7.70 -7.80 -1.08
N ILE A 93 -7.87 -6.56 -1.53
CA ILE A 93 -9.16 -5.87 -1.47
C ILE A 93 -9.70 -5.64 -2.88
N ARG A 94 -11.03 -5.60 -2.98
CA ARG A 94 -11.72 -5.37 -4.24
C ARG A 94 -11.80 -3.87 -4.50
N VAL A 95 -11.29 -3.44 -5.67
CA VAL A 95 -11.20 -2.04 -6.12
C VAL A 95 -11.70 -1.85 -7.56
#